data_AF-A0A7V1FA24-F1
#
_entry.id   AF-A0A7V1FA24-F1
#
_cell.length_a   1.000
_cell.length_b   1.000
_cell.length_c   1.000
_cell.angle_alpha   90.00
_cell.angle_beta   90.00
_cell.angle_gamma   90.00
#
_symmetry.space_group_name_H-M   'P 1'
#
loop_
_entity.id
_entity.type
_entity.pdbx_description
1 polymer ?
#
loop_
_entity_poly.entity_id
_entity_poly.type
_entity_poly.pdbx_seq_one_letter_code
_entity_poly.pdbx_strand_id
1 'polypeptide(L)'
;MSFEKKAVVALGGNAITREFEEGDIYQQFANTRKSLLGVIEMVKLGYKLVLTHGNGPQVGNYLIRIEASRHLVPPLPLGVIVADLEGGMGYMISQSLSNKLYLRSIKRDVTAVLTQV
;
A
#
# COMPACT_ATOMS: atom_id res chain seq x y z
N MET A 1 -4.42 -0.38 -34.60
CA MET A 1 -3.85 -0.69 -33.26
C MET A 1 -4.64 0.08 -32.23
N SER A 2 -5.32 -0.60 -31.29
CA SER A 2 -5.91 0.07 -30.14
C SER A 2 -4.78 0.46 -29.18
N PHE A 3 -4.64 1.75 -28.87
CA PHE A 3 -3.65 2.21 -27.88
C PHE A 3 -4.07 1.73 -26.49
N GLU A 4 -3.24 0.88 -25.87
CA GLU A 4 -3.42 0.50 -24.46
C GLU A 4 -3.22 1.72 -23.56
N LYS A 5 -4.23 2.06 -22.76
CA LYS A 5 -4.16 3.17 -21.80
C LYS A 5 -3.29 2.76 -20.62
N LYS A 6 -2.22 3.49 -20.35
CA LYS A 6 -1.32 3.28 -19.19
C LYS A 6 -1.45 4.43 -18.21
N ALA A 7 -1.43 4.14 -16.92
CA ALA A 7 -1.41 5.18 -15.88
C ALA A 7 -0.59 4.73 -14.67
N VAL A 8 0.05 5.70 -14.02
CA VAL A 8 0.66 5.53 -12.70
C VAL A 8 -0.22 6.26 -11.69
N VAL A 9 -0.61 5.58 -10.62
CA VAL A 9 -1.50 6.12 -9.58
C VAL A 9 -0.77 6.09 -8.25
N ALA A 10 -0.58 7.26 -7.65
CA ALA A 10 0.00 7.38 -6.32
C ALA A 10 -1.09 7.39 -5.25
N LEU A 11 -1.11 6.39 -4.38
CA LEU A 11 -1.92 6.37 -3.18
C LEU A 11 -1.21 7.21 -2.10
N GLY A 12 -1.79 8.34 -1.72
CA GLY A 12 -1.23 9.15 -0.63
C GLY A 12 -1.15 8.36 0.69
N GLY A 13 -0.18 8.66 1.56
CA GLY A 13 -0.08 8.02 2.89
C GLY A 13 -1.38 8.19 3.72
N ASN A 14 -2.08 9.32 3.51
CA ASN A 14 -3.39 9.62 4.12
C ASN A 14 -4.54 8.75 3.59
N ALA A 15 -4.33 8.08 2.45
CA ALA A 15 -5.25 7.11 1.90
C ALA A 15 -5.19 5.76 2.65
N ILE A 16 -4.19 5.58 3.52
CA ILE A 16 -3.95 4.39 4.34
C ILE A 16 -4.16 4.71 5.83
N THR A 17 -3.59 5.80 6.34
CA THR A 17 -3.81 6.27 7.73
C THR A 17 -4.29 7.71 7.72
N ARG A 18 -5.48 7.99 8.26
CA ARG A 18 -6.03 9.35 8.31
C ARG A 18 -5.54 10.09 9.55
N GLU A 19 -5.52 11.42 9.48
CA GLU A 19 -4.96 12.32 10.52
C GLU A 19 -5.59 12.19 11.91
N PHE A 20 -6.80 11.63 12.02
CA PHE A 20 -7.55 11.47 13.27
C PHE A 20 -7.80 10.00 13.65
N GLU A 21 -7.09 9.06 13.04
CA GLU A 21 -7.20 7.64 13.35
C GLU A 21 -6.00 7.17 14.17
N GLU A 22 -6.21 6.19 15.06
CA GLU A 22 -5.11 5.53 15.78
C GLU A 22 -4.11 4.88 14.83
N GLY A 23 -4.56 4.52 13.62
CA GLY A 23 -3.74 3.93 12.58
C GLY A 23 -3.44 2.46 12.85
N ASP A 24 -4.33 1.76 13.55
CA ASP A 24 -4.23 0.32 13.73
C ASP A 24 -4.32 -0.42 12.37
N ILE A 25 -3.94 -1.68 12.36
CA ILE A 25 -3.89 -2.45 11.11
C ILE A 25 -5.28 -2.63 10.48
N TYR A 26 -6.35 -2.75 11.26
CA TYR A 26 -7.71 -2.90 10.75
C TYR A 26 -8.18 -1.63 10.04
N GLN A 27 -7.89 -0.47 10.62
CA GLN A 27 -8.13 0.84 10.02
C GLN A 27 -7.34 1.02 8.72
N GLN A 28 -6.04 0.68 8.71
CA GLN A 28 -5.20 0.75 7.51
C GLN A 28 -5.75 -0.12 6.36
N PHE A 29 -6.17 -1.35 6.67
CA PHE A 29 -6.81 -2.23 5.69
C PHE A 29 -8.16 -1.68 5.22
N ALA A 30 -8.98 -1.12 6.12
CA ALA A 30 -10.27 -0.53 5.77
C ALA A 30 -10.11 0.68 4.83
N ASN A 31 -9.15 1.56 5.12
CA ASN A 31 -8.82 2.71 4.29
C ASN A 31 -8.26 2.29 2.94
N THR A 32 -7.33 1.34 2.92
CA THR A 32 -6.79 0.77 1.67
C THR A 32 -7.92 0.23 0.79
N ARG A 33 -8.86 -0.53 1.36
CA ARG A 33 -10.04 -1.01 0.61
C ARG A 33 -10.92 0.13 0.09
N LYS A 34 -11.07 1.25 0.81
CA LYS A 34 -11.84 2.40 0.30
C LYS A 34 -11.10 3.10 -0.84
N SER A 35 -9.80 3.33 -0.68
CA SER A 35 -8.94 4.02 -1.66
C SER A 35 -8.84 3.29 -3.00
N LEU A 36 -8.91 1.96 -2.99
CA LEU A 36 -8.87 1.14 -4.21
C LEU A 36 -10.17 1.16 -5.04
N LEU A 37 -11.24 1.83 -4.62
CA LEU A 37 -12.48 1.92 -5.41
C LEU A 37 -12.24 2.62 -6.76
N GLY A 38 -11.52 3.75 -6.77
CA GLY A 38 -11.18 4.45 -8.01
C GLY A 38 -10.27 3.63 -8.94
N VAL A 39 -9.33 2.88 -8.35
CA VAL A 39 -8.42 1.98 -9.08
C VAL A 39 -9.20 0.90 -9.84
N ILE A 40 -10.22 0.32 -9.21
CA ILE A 40 -11.06 -0.70 -9.85
C ILE A 40 -11.81 -0.14 -11.07
N GLU A 41 -12.32 1.09 -10.98
CA GLU A 41 -12.98 1.72 -12.14
C GLU A 41 -12.01 1.97 -13.29
N MET A 42 -10.76 2.35 -12.99
CA MET A 42 -9.72 2.44 -14.02
C MET A 42 -9.40 1.08 -14.65
N VAL A 43 -9.34 0.01 -13.85
CA VAL A 43 -9.14 -1.36 -14.39
C VAL A 43 -10.28 -1.73 -15.35
N LYS A 44 -11.54 -1.44 -15.01
CA LYS A 44 -12.69 -1.70 -15.90
C LYS A 44 -12.64 -0.91 -17.20
N LEU A 45 -12.09 0.31 -17.17
CA LEU A 45 -11.87 1.13 -18.36
C LEU A 45 -10.67 0.67 -19.22
N GLY A 46 -10.05 -0.47 -18.88
CA GLY A 46 -8.97 -1.09 -19.64
C GLY A 46 -7.58 -0.51 -19.37
N TYR A 47 -7.40 0.25 -18.28
CA TYR A 47 -6.08 0.81 -17.97
C TYR A 47 -5.09 -0.27 -17.52
N LYS A 48 -3.84 -0.15 -17.97
CA LYS A 48 -2.67 -0.79 -17.36
C LYS A 48 -2.10 0.12 -16.28
N LEU A 49 -2.17 -0.33 -15.04
CA LEU A 49 -1.86 0.49 -13.87
C LEU A 49 -0.55 0.07 -13.22
N VAL A 50 0.23 1.07 -12.83
CA VAL A 50 1.23 0.95 -11.77
C VAL A 50 0.69 1.71 -10.57
N LEU A 51 0.68 1.08 -9.40
CA LEU A 51 0.31 1.73 -8.15
C LEU A 51 1.58 2.02 -7.36
N THR A 52 1.69 3.25 -6.86
CA THR A 52 2.70 3.63 -5.88
C THR A 52 1.99 4.06 -4.60
N HIS A 53 2.70 4.15 -3.48
CA HIS A 53 2.13 4.67 -2.25
C HIS A 53 3.15 5.48 -1.44
N GLY A 54 2.66 6.42 -0.64
CA GLY A 54 3.46 7.02 0.44
C GLY A 54 3.49 6.10 1.66
N ASN A 55 4.42 6.35 2.58
CA ASN A 55 4.60 5.56 3.80
C ASN A 55 4.83 6.41 5.07
N GLY A 56 4.70 7.75 4.99
CA GLY A 56 5.08 8.69 6.06
C GLY A 56 4.52 8.35 7.45
N PRO A 57 3.19 8.23 7.62
CA PRO A 57 2.61 7.83 8.91
C PRO A 57 3.09 6.45 9.38
N GLN A 58 3.24 5.51 8.45
CA GLN A 58 3.58 4.12 8.77
C GLN A 58 5.06 3.97 9.17
N VAL A 59 5.98 4.66 8.51
CA VAL A 59 7.41 4.67 8.88
C VAL A 59 7.63 5.39 10.21
N GLY A 60 6.87 6.46 10.49
CA GLY A 60 6.87 7.13 11.79
C GLY A 60 6.48 6.18 12.93
N ASN A 61 5.40 5.43 12.76
CA ASN A 61 4.97 4.42 13.73
C ASN A 61 6.01 3.30 13.94
N TYR A 62 6.67 2.85 12.87
CA TYR A 62 7.73 1.85 12.98
C TYR A 62 8.97 2.38 13.70
N LEU A 63 9.38 3.61 13.44
CA LEU A 63 10.49 4.27 14.14
C LEU A 63 10.23 4.36 15.64
N ILE A 64 9.00 4.73 16.04
CA ILE A 64 8.60 4.77 17.46
C ILE A 64 8.73 3.37 18.09
N ARG A 65 8.28 2.30 17.41
CA ARG A 65 8.40 0.92 17.91
C ARG A 65 9.85 0.49 18.07
N ILE A 66 10.71 0.85 17.12
CA ILE A 66 12.14 0.53 17.17
C ILE A 66 12.82 1.28 18.32
N GLU A 67 12.54 2.58 18.47
CA GLU A 67 13.08 3.37 19.57
C GLU A 67 12.61 2.84 20.93
N ALA A 68 11.33 2.48 21.06
CA ALA A 68 10.79 1.89 22.29
C ALA A 68 11.40 0.52 22.63
N SER A 69 11.81 -0.26 21.63
CA SER A 69 12.34 -1.63 21.80
C SER A 69 13.88 -1.72 21.75
N ARG A 70 14.58 -0.59 21.58
CA ARG A 70 16.04 -0.55 21.40
C ARG A 70 16.87 -1.14 22.54
N HIS A 71 16.28 -1.26 23.73
CA HIS A 71 16.90 -1.85 24.92
C HIS A 71 16.76 -3.38 24.97
N LEU A 72 15.92 -3.96 24.10
CA LEU A 72 15.65 -5.39 23.99
C LEU A 72 16.29 -5.99 22.73
N VAL A 73 16.28 -5.25 21.61
CA VAL A 73 16.79 -5.68 20.31
C VAL A 73 17.57 -4.57 19.61
N PRO A 74 18.60 -4.88 18.81
CA PRO A 74 19.35 -3.88 18.05
C PRO A 74 18.43 -3.09 17.10
N PRO A 75 18.60 -1.76 16.98
CA PRO A 75 17.78 -0.96 16.08
C PRO A 75 18.14 -1.22 14.61
N LEU A 76 17.16 -1.04 13.73
CA LEU A 76 17.34 -1.11 12.28
C LEU A 76 17.55 0.30 11.69
N PRO A 77 18.38 0.44 10.64
CA PRO A 77 18.51 1.71 9.93
C PRO A 77 17.24 2.02 9.11
N LEU A 78 16.95 3.30 8.90
CA LEU A 78 15.72 3.77 8.26
C LEU A 78 15.42 3.09 6.91
N GLY A 79 16.44 2.89 6.06
CA GLY A 79 16.25 2.21 4.77
C GLY A 79 15.75 0.77 4.90
N VAL A 80 16.20 0.02 5.92
CA VAL A 80 15.73 -1.35 6.18
C VAL A 80 14.32 -1.33 6.72
N ILE A 81 13.99 -0.37 7.60
CA ILE A 81 12.63 -0.18 8.11
C ILE A 81 11.65 0.09 6.95
N VAL A 82 12.04 0.95 6.01
CA VAL A 82 11.22 1.25 4.82
C VAL A 82 11.03 0.00 3.97
N ALA A 83 12.08 -0.79 3.74
CA ALA A 83 11.98 -2.04 2.98
C ALA A 83 11.04 -3.07 3.63
N ASP A 84 11.13 -3.27 4.95
CA ASP A 84 10.22 -4.14 5.71
C ASP A 84 8.77 -3.65 5.59
N LEU A 85 8.60 -2.33 5.68
CA LEU A 85 7.30 -1.68 5.58
C LEU A 85 6.70 -1.81 4.18
N GLU A 86 7.50 -1.70 3.11
CA GLU A 86 7.05 -1.95 1.74
C GLU A 86 6.50 -3.37 1.58
N GLY A 87 7.10 -4.37 2.23
CA GLY A 87 6.56 -5.73 2.25
C GLY A 87 5.16 -5.79 2.85
N GLY A 88 4.98 -5.22 4.06
CA GLY A 88 3.69 -5.21 4.75
C GLY A 88 2.61 -4.39 4.01
N MET A 89 2.96 -3.21 3.52
CA MET A 89 2.05 -2.33 2.77
C MET A 89 1.71 -2.92 1.39
N GLY A 90 2.71 -3.46 0.71
CA GLY A 90 2.56 -4.16 -0.56
C GLY A 90 1.62 -5.35 -0.45
N TYR A 91 1.74 -6.15 0.61
CA TYR A 91 0.78 -7.21 0.94
C TYR A 91 -0.64 -6.65 1.13
N MET A 92 -0.80 -5.65 1.99
CA MET A 92 -2.11 -5.05 2.29
C MET A 92 -2.81 -4.53 1.02
N ILE A 93 -2.08 -3.80 0.17
CA ILE A 93 -2.61 -3.23 -1.07
C ILE A 93 -2.93 -4.35 -2.08
N SER A 94 -1.99 -5.26 -2.33
CA SER A 94 -2.14 -6.33 -3.33
C SER A 94 -3.27 -7.29 -2.95
N GLN A 95 -3.35 -7.71 -1.69
CA GLN A 95 -4.43 -8.55 -1.19
C GLN A 95 -5.78 -7.83 -1.30
N SER A 96 -5.86 -6.55 -0.91
CA SER A 96 -7.10 -5.77 -0.99
C SER A 96 -7.59 -5.56 -2.43
N LEU A 97 -6.67 -5.34 -3.38
CA LEU A 97 -7.00 -5.17 -4.79
C LEU A 97 -7.42 -6.50 -5.41
N SER A 98 -6.66 -7.57 -5.16
CA SER A 98 -6.97 -8.92 -5.66
C SER A 98 -8.36 -9.37 -5.24
N ASN A 99 -8.72 -9.18 -3.97
CA ASN A 99 -10.06 -9.50 -3.46
C ASN A 99 -11.15 -8.72 -4.20
N LYS A 100 -10.95 -7.43 -4.49
CA LYS A 100 -11.94 -6.61 -5.21
C LYS A 100 -12.10 -7.00 -6.68
N LEU A 101 -11.00 -7.42 -7.33
CA LEU A 101 -11.01 -7.92 -8.70
C LEU A 101 -11.73 -9.27 -8.76
N TYR A 102 -11.42 -10.17 -7.82
CA TYR A 102 -12.08 -11.47 -7.68
C TYR A 102 -13.59 -11.33 -7.50
N LEU A 103 -14.04 -10.48 -6.58
CA LEU A 103 -15.48 -10.22 -6.34
C LEU A 103 -16.22 -9.61 -7.54
N ARG A 104 -15.50 -9.13 -8.56
CA ARG A 104 -16.07 -8.56 -9.79
C ARG A 104 -15.82 -9.45 -11.01
N SER A 105 -15.32 -10.67 -10.81
CA SER A 105 -14.95 -11.59 -11.89
C SER A 105 -13.94 -11.00 -12.89
N ILE A 106 -13.09 -10.07 -12.45
CA ILE A 106 -12.04 -9.48 -13.28
C ILE A 106 -10.77 -10.31 -13.11
N LYS A 107 -10.35 -11.00 -14.18
CA LYS A 107 -9.10 -11.77 -14.20
C LYS A 107 -7.91 -10.85 -14.45
N ARG A 108 -7.15 -10.55 -13.41
CA ARG A 108 -5.94 -9.74 -13.50
C ARG A 108 -5.01 -10.04 -12.34
N ASP A 109 -3.74 -10.26 -12.65
CA ASP A 109 -2.72 -10.48 -11.64
C ASP A 109 -2.31 -9.15 -10.99
N VAL A 110 -2.04 -9.23 -9.69
CA VAL A 110 -1.56 -8.12 -8.87
C VAL A 110 -0.32 -8.59 -8.15
N THR A 111 0.75 -7.82 -8.24
CA THR A 111 2.01 -8.09 -7.54
C THR A 111 2.52 -6.82 -6.89
N ALA A 112 3.17 -6.97 -5.74
CA ALA A 112 3.90 -5.91 -5.07
C ALA A 112 5.41 -6.16 -5.27
N VAL A 113 6.14 -5.12 -5.63
CA VAL A 113 7.57 -5.20 -5.94
C VAL A 113 8.30 -4.27 -4.98
N LEU A 114 9.24 -4.84 -4.21
CA LEU A 114 10.14 -4.07 -3.36
C LEU A 114 10.96 -3.12 -4.24
N THR A 115 11.04 -1.85 -3.84
CA THR A 115 11.71 -0.81 -4.61
C THR A 115 12.73 -0.10 -3.73
N GLN A 116 13.94 0.12 -4.26
CA GLN A 116 14.91 0.98 -3.59
C GLN A 116 14.53 2.44 -3.86
N VAL A 117 14.27 3.20 -2.79
CA VAL A 117 13.89 4.62 -2.83
C VAL A 117 14.94 5.54 -2.23
#